data_AF-A0A0U1P0X3-F1
#
_entry.id   AF-A0A0U1P0X3-F1
#
_cell.length_a   1.000
_cell.length_b   1.000
_cell.length_c   1.000
_cell.angle_alpha   90.00
_cell.angle_beta   90.00
_cell.angle_gamma   90.00
#
_symmetry.space_group_name_H-M   'P 1'
#
loop_
_entity.id
_entity.type
_entity.pdbx_description
1 polymer ?
#
loop_
_entity_poly.entity_id
_entity_poly.type
_entity_poly.pdbx_seq_one_letter_code
_entity_poly.pdbx_strand_id
1 'polypeptide(L)'
;MKMKIFLWKFQIIILCFLPFLLFEPIRANGFTGQVIQKGAVGDDVIELQSRLQNIGYFHGKIDGVFGWSTYWALRNFQYEYGLPVDGLAGQSTKAKLTKVSNYNEQLVKSQINKGNNSNTSGSKGGNNQKGANGNTANNKVATPPNQPTSVNIPKGFSQNDIRLMANAVYGESRGEPFEGQVAVAAVILNRVQSSAFPNTVSGVIFQPGAFTAVADGQIYLTPNDTARKAVIDAINGWDPTDNALYYFNPATATSPWIWSRPQIKRIGKHIFCH
;
A
#
# COMPACT_ATOMS: atom_id res chain seq x y z
N MET A 1 -27.62 -49.65 -68.70
CA MET A 1 -27.93 -48.22 -68.45
C MET A 1 -28.66 -48.08 -67.12
N LYS A 2 -27.95 -48.00 -65.98
CA LYS A 2 -28.50 -47.52 -64.69
C LYS A 2 -27.35 -47.01 -63.84
N MET A 3 -27.16 -45.70 -63.85
CA MET A 3 -26.41 -45.02 -62.80
C MET A 3 -26.91 -43.59 -62.73
N LYS A 4 -27.15 -43.14 -61.48
CA LYS A 4 -27.39 -41.78 -60.99
C LYS A 4 -28.71 -41.65 -60.22
N ILE A 5 -28.60 -40.83 -59.18
CA ILE A 5 -29.66 -40.22 -58.36
C ILE A 5 -29.94 -40.99 -57.05
N PHE A 6 -28.94 -41.05 -56.17
CA PHE A 6 -29.18 -41.13 -54.72
C PHE A 6 -28.05 -40.41 -53.96
N LEU A 7 -27.85 -39.12 -54.27
CA LEU A 7 -26.81 -38.28 -53.65
C LEU A 7 -27.32 -36.93 -53.14
N TRP A 8 -28.63 -36.80 -52.86
CA TRP A 8 -29.23 -35.52 -52.45
C TRP A 8 -30.02 -35.55 -51.13
N LYS A 9 -29.67 -36.43 -50.19
CA LYS A 9 -30.35 -36.48 -48.88
C LYS A 9 -29.43 -36.33 -47.65
N PHE A 10 -28.17 -35.94 -47.81
CA PHE A 10 -27.25 -35.74 -46.69
C PHE A 10 -26.81 -34.28 -46.45
N GLN A 11 -27.32 -33.31 -47.21
CA GLN A 11 -26.89 -31.90 -47.10
C GLN A 11 -27.72 -31.03 -46.15
N ILE A 12 -28.68 -31.57 -45.39
CA ILE A 12 -29.58 -30.76 -44.53
C ILE A 12 -29.42 -31.06 -43.02
N ILE A 13 -28.42 -31.85 -42.61
CA ILE A 13 -28.13 -32.09 -41.16
C ILE A 13 -26.71 -31.65 -40.78
N ILE A 14 -26.20 -30.61 -41.43
CA ILE A 14 -24.96 -29.91 -41.03
C ILE A 14 -25.20 -28.41 -40.77
N LEU A 15 -26.44 -27.93 -40.86
CA LEU A 15 -26.80 -26.51 -40.69
C LEU A 15 -27.32 -26.11 -39.29
N CYS A 16 -27.21 -26.98 -38.28
CA CYS A 16 -27.69 -26.68 -36.92
C CYS A 16 -26.70 -27.00 -35.79
N PHE A 17 -25.45 -27.38 -36.09
CA PHE A 17 -24.41 -27.65 -35.08
C PHE A 17 -23.07 -27.01 -35.48
N LEU A 18 -23.02 -25.67 -35.41
CA LEU A 18 -21.89 -24.76 -35.12
C LEU A 18 -22.19 -23.41 -35.81
N PRO A 19 -22.28 -22.31 -35.04
CA PRO A 19 -21.17 -21.90 -34.18
C PRO A 19 -21.62 -21.65 -32.74
N PHE A 20 -21.33 -22.62 -31.87
CA PHE A 20 -21.01 -22.33 -30.47
C PHE A 20 -19.49 -22.11 -30.40
N LEU A 21 -18.99 -21.08 -31.09
CA LEU A 21 -17.58 -20.64 -31.23
C LEU A 21 -17.69 -19.42 -32.16
N LEU A 22 -17.67 -18.16 -31.74
CA LEU A 22 -16.72 -17.48 -30.87
C LEU A 22 -17.45 -16.26 -30.26
N PHE A 23 -17.96 -16.38 -29.03
CA PHE A 23 -18.11 -15.18 -28.21
C PHE A 23 -16.75 -14.94 -27.59
N GLU A 24 -15.85 -14.29 -28.34
CA GLU A 24 -14.69 -13.64 -27.72
C GLU A 24 -15.29 -12.68 -26.69
N PRO A 25 -15.05 -12.86 -25.37
CA PRO A 25 -15.47 -11.84 -24.42
C PRO A 25 -14.77 -10.57 -24.87
N ILE A 26 -15.53 -9.54 -25.21
CA ILE A 26 -14.99 -8.22 -25.50
C ILE A 26 -14.20 -7.84 -24.25
N ARG A 27 -12.88 -7.99 -24.29
CA ARG A 27 -12.01 -7.41 -23.29
C ARG A 27 -12.12 -5.92 -23.54
N ALA A 28 -12.95 -5.27 -22.74
CA ALA A 28 -12.95 -3.83 -22.67
C ALA A 28 -11.50 -3.39 -22.38
N ASN A 29 -11.01 -2.38 -23.11
CA ASN A 29 -9.70 -1.81 -22.86
C ASN A 29 -9.74 -1.04 -21.53
N GLY A 30 -9.69 -1.77 -20.42
CA GLY A 30 -9.75 -1.23 -19.07
C GLY A 30 -10.39 -2.17 -18.05
N PHE A 31 -10.60 -1.65 -16.84
CA PHE A 31 -11.15 -2.39 -15.71
C PHE A 31 -12.36 -3.26 -16.07
N THR A 32 -12.39 -4.48 -15.53
CA THR A 32 -13.61 -5.27 -15.50
C THR A 32 -14.68 -4.63 -14.61
N GLY A 33 -15.92 -5.11 -14.68
CA GLY A 33 -17.02 -4.67 -13.81
C GLY A 33 -16.90 -5.09 -12.34
N GLN A 34 -15.90 -5.90 -11.98
CA GLN A 34 -15.74 -6.41 -10.62
C GLN A 34 -15.22 -5.33 -9.66
N VAL A 35 -15.76 -5.25 -8.44
CA VAL A 35 -15.17 -4.37 -7.40
C VAL A 35 -13.80 -4.92 -6.99
N ILE A 36 -12.78 -4.07 -7.06
CA ILE A 36 -11.41 -4.45 -6.63
C ILE A 36 -11.20 -3.98 -5.20
N GLN A 37 -10.69 -4.86 -4.35
CA GLN A 37 -10.43 -4.59 -2.95
C GLN A 37 -9.12 -5.23 -2.49
N LYS A 38 -8.65 -4.86 -1.30
CA LYS A 38 -7.44 -5.43 -0.71
C LYS A 38 -7.47 -6.96 -0.67
N GLY A 39 -6.40 -7.58 -1.16
CA GLY A 39 -6.27 -9.03 -1.32
C GLY A 39 -6.61 -9.53 -2.73
N ALA A 40 -7.21 -8.68 -3.58
CA ALA A 40 -7.39 -9.00 -5.00
C ALA A 40 -6.03 -9.14 -5.71
N VAL A 41 -6.01 -9.95 -6.76
CA VAL A 41 -4.85 -10.13 -7.63
C VAL A 41 -5.28 -10.12 -9.10
N GLY A 42 -4.38 -9.76 -10.01
CA GLY A 42 -4.56 -9.91 -11.46
C GLY A 42 -4.57 -8.61 -12.27
N ASP A 43 -5.01 -8.69 -13.52
CA ASP A 43 -4.94 -7.61 -14.52
C ASP A 43 -5.62 -6.31 -14.04
N ASP A 44 -6.77 -6.42 -13.38
CA ASP A 44 -7.50 -5.27 -12.82
C ASP A 44 -6.68 -4.54 -11.74
N VAL A 45 -5.90 -5.27 -10.95
CA VAL A 45 -5.02 -4.68 -9.94
C VAL A 45 -3.80 -4.03 -10.59
N ILE A 46 -3.25 -4.64 -11.65
CA ILE A 46 -2.15 -4.06 -12.44
C ILE A 46 -2.58 -2.72 -13.03
N GLU A 47 -3.79 -2.66 -13.62
CA GLU A 47 -4.35 -1.41 -14.13
C GLU A 47 -4.55 -0.39 -13.02
N LEU A 48 -5.13 -0.79 -11.88
CA LEU A 48 -5.32 0.08 -10.72
C LEU A 48 -3.99 0.71 -10.26
N GLN A 49 -2.98 -0.13 -10.02
CA GLN A 49 -1.65 0.30 -9.60
C GLN A 49 -1.00 1.22 -10.65
N SER A 50 -1.11 0.88 -11.94
CA SER A 50 -0.55 1.68 -13.03
C SER A 50 -1.20 3.05 -13.14
N ARG A 51 -2.53 3.12 -13.06
CA ARG A 51 -3.27 4.38 -13.10
C ARG A 51 -2.91 5.24 -11.90
N LEU A 52 -2.96 4.68 -10.69
CA LEU A 52 -2.59 5.40 -9.47
C LEU A 52 -1.13 5.89 -9.52
N GLN A 53 -0.22 5.10 -10.10
CA GLN A 53 1.18 5.51 -10.29
C GLN A 53 1.31 6.64 -11.31
N ASN A 54 0.55 6.59 -12.42
CA ASN A 54 0.55 7.62 -13.44
C ASN A 54 0.15 9.01 -12.89
N ILE A 55 -0.78 9.04 -11.93
CA ILE A 55 -1.22 10.26 -11.26
C ILE A 55 -0.55 10.49 -9.90
N GLY A 56 0.54 9.77 -9.61
CA GLY A 56 1.41 10.05 -8.46
C GLY A 56 0.92 9.55 -7.10
N TYR A 57 -0.13 8.73 -7.04
CA TYR A 57 -0.63 8.16 -5.77
C TYR A 57 0.05 6.83 -5.39
N PHE A 58 0.66 6.13 -6.34
CA PHE A 58 1.30 4.82 -6.10
C PHE A 58 2.75 4.80 -6.57
N HIS A 59 3.69 4.64 -5.64
CA HIS A 59 5.12 4.60 -5.92
C HIS A 59 5.73 3.18 -5.85
N GLY A 60 4.89 2.17 -5.60
CA GLY A 60 5.32 0.78 -5.51
C GLY A 60 5.52 0.11 -6.88
N LYS A 61 5.97 -1.15 -6.84
CA LYS A 61 6.01 -2.01 -8.03
C LYS A 61 4.59 -2.33 -8.49
N ILE A 62 4.36 -2.26 -9.80
CA ILE A 62 3.14 -2.80 -10.42
C ILE A 62 3.31 -4.33 -10.47
N ASP A 63 2.76 -5.02 -9.47
CA ASP A 63 2.89 -6.46 -9.28
C ASP A 63 1.55 -7.21 -9.41
N GLY A 64 0.45 -6.48 -9.58
CA GLY A 64 -0.88 -7.05 -9.68
C GLY A 64 -1.40 -7.64 -8.38
N VAL A 65 -0.81 -7.27 -7.23
CA VAL A 65 -1.28 -7.68 -5.89
C VAL A 65 -1.81 -6.47 -5.14
N PHE A 66 -3.08 -6.51 -4.75
CA PHE A 66 -3.70 -5.41 -4.03
C PHE A 66 -3.33 -5.52 -2.55
N GLY A 67 -2.11 -5.08 -2.24
CA GLY A 67 -1.58 -4.95 -0.89
C GLY A 67 -1.93 -3.63 -0.21
N TRP A 68 -1.30 -3.37 0.93
CA TRP A 68 -1.52 -2.15 1.71
C TRP A 68 -1.10 -0.87 0.97
N SER A 69 0.01 -0.91 0.21
CA SER A 69 0.45 0.23 -0.59
C SER A 69 -0.60 0.63 -1.64
N THR A 70 -1.20 -0.36 -2.34
CA THR A 70 -2.28 -0.12 -3.29
C THR A 70 -3.55 0.37 -2.60
N TYR A 71 -3.89 -0.18 -1.44
CA TYR A 71 -5.02 0.28 -0.62
C TYR A 71 -4.93 1.75 -0.27
N TRP A 72 -3.76 2.21 0.17
CA TRP A 72 -3.58 3.60 0.56
C TRP A 72 -3.48 4.55 -0.60
N ALA A 73 -2.77 4.17 -1.66
CA ALA A 73 -2.80 4.91 -2.92
C ALA A 73 -4.24 5.15 -3.41
N LEU A 74 -5.07 4.11 -3.34
CA LEU A 74 -6.48 4.20 -3.70
C LEU A 74 -7.27 5.13 -2.77
N ARG A 75 -7.08 5.02 -1.45
CA ARG A 75 -7.79 5.89 -0.49
C ARG A 75 -7.37 7.35 -0.61
N ASN A 76 -6.10 7.64 -0.85
CA ASN A 76 -5.61 9.00 -1.06
C ASN A 76 -6.22 9.59 -2.34
N PHE A 77 -6.27 8.80 -3.40
CA PHE A 77 -7.00 9.16 -4.60
C PHE A 77 -8.49 9.42 -4.31
N GLN A 78 -9.15 8.53 -3.57
CA GLN A 78 -10.57 8.72 -3.21
C GLN A 78 -10.79 10.01 -2.43
N TYR A 79 -9.93 10.30 -1.45
CA TYR A 79 -9.97 11.51 -0.64
C TYR A 79 -9.83 12.76 -1.51
N GLU A 80 -8.79 12.85 -2.34
CA GLU A 80 -8.52 14.03 -3.17
C GLU A 80 -9.68 14.34 -4.13
N TYR A 81 -10.28 13.30 -4.70
CA TYR A 81 -11.34 13.45 -5.69
C TYR A 81 -12.76 13.47 -5.09
N GLY A 82 -12.89 13.57 -3.76
CA GLY A 82 -14.17 13.68 -3.05
C GLY A 82 -15.05 12.43 -3.19
N LEU A 83 -14.44 11.25 -3.29
CA LEU A 83 -15.11 9.96 -3.38
C LEU A 83 -15.28 9.32 -1.99
N PRO A 84 -16.16 8.32 -1.83
CA PRO A 84 -16.16 7.48 -0.64
C PRO A 84 -14.76 6.87 -0.41
N VAL A 85 -14.17 7.15 0.76
CA VAL A 85 -12.80 6.72 1.10
C VAL A 85 -12.79 5.33 1.74
N ASP A 86 -13.46 4.39 1.08
CA ASP A 86 -13.70 3.02 1.54
C ASP A 86 -12.57 2.03 1.16
N GLY A 87 -11.63 2.45 0.29
CA GLY A 87 -10.56 1.60 -0.22
C GLY A 87 -11.05 0.54 -1.20
N LEU A 88 -12.22 0.74 -1.81
CA LEU A 88 -12.81 -0.10 -2.84
C LEU A 88 -12.75 0.59 -4.21
N ALA A 89 -12.18 -0.08 -5.20
CA ALA A 89 -12.24 0.38 -6.59
C ALA A 89 -13.57 -0.08 -7.22
N GLY A 90 -14.66 0.53 -6.76
CA GLY A 90 -15.99 0.39 -7.35
C GLY A 90 -16.17 1.26 -8.61
N GLN A 91 -17.38 1.25 -9.17
CA GLN A 91 -17.68 1.90 -10.45
C GLN A 91 -17.32 3.40 -10.47
N SER A 92 -17.68 4.15 -9.43
CA SER A 92 -17.38 5.60 -9.34
C SER A 92 -15.88 5.86 -9.25
N THR A 93 -15.16 5.09 -8.43
CA THR A 93 -13.71 5.16 -8.29
C THR A 93 -13.00 4.85 -9.61
N LYS A 94 -13.39 3.75 -10.28
CA LYS A 94 -12.86 3.34 -11.58
C LYS A 94 -13.11 4.38 -12.66
N ALA A 95 -14.34 4.91 -12.75
CA ALA A 95 -14.70 5.95 -13.71
C ALA A 95 -13.92 7.26 -13.48
N LYS A 96 -13.64 7.61 -12.22
CA LYS A 96 -12.78 8.76 -11.92
C LYS A 96 -11.34 8.48 -12.37
N LEU A 97 -10.78 7.31 -12.02
CA LEU A 97 -9.41 6.93 -12.42
C LEU A 97 -9.24 6.99 -13.93
N THR A 98 -10.15 6.40 -14.70
CA THR A 98 -10.08 6.40 -16.17
C THR A 98 -10.12 7.79 -16.77
N LYS A 99 -10.83 8.73 -16.12
CA LYS A 99 -10.91 10.13 -16.56
C LYS A 99 -9.65 10.95 -16.29
N VAL A 100 -8.94 10.68 -15.20
CA VAL A 100 -7.83 11.53 -14.73
C VAL A 100 -6.44 10.91 -14.93
N SER A 101 -6.37 9.65 -15.35
CA SER A 101 -5.11 8.92 -15.59
C SER A 101 -5.02 8.45 -17.04
N ASN A 102 -3.79 8.32 -17.52
CA ASN A 102 -3.48 7.62 -18.77
C ASN A 102 -3.05 6.18 -18.46
N TYR A 103 -3.61 5.21 -19.18
CA TYR A 103 -3.23 3.81 -19.07
C TYR A 103 -2.97 3.24 -20.46
N ASN A 104 -1.77 2.69 -20.65
CA ASN A 104 -1.40 1.95 -21.84
C ASN A 104 -1.05 0.50 -21.45
N GLU A 105 -2.00 -0.40 -21.66
CA GLU A 105 -1.89 -1.81 -21.28
C GLU A 105 -0.64 -2.48 -21.87
N GLN A 106 -0.34 -2.23 -23.14
CA GLN A 106 0.78 -2.85 -23.85
C GLN A 106 2.12 -2.45 -23.24
N LEU A 107 2.28 -1.14 -22.92
CA LEU A 107 3.48 -0.64 -22.27
C LEU A 107 3.68 -1.25 -20.89
N VAL A 108 2.62 -1.28 -20.07
CA VAL A 108 2.68 -1.83 -18.70
C VAL A 108 3.02 -3.32 -18.72
N LYS A 109 2.35 -4.11 -19.57
CA LYS A 109 2.65 -5.55 -19.70
C LYS A 109 4.08 -5.80 -20.20
N SER A 110 4.59 -4.97 -21.11
CA SER A 110 5.98 -5.08 -21.59
C SER A 110 7.01 -4.80 -20.49
N GLN A 111 6.74 -3.83 -19.60
CA GLN A 111 7.61 -3.49 -18.47
C GLN A 111 7.64 -4.62 -17.44
N ILE A 112 6.48 -5.20 -17.13
CA ILE A 112 6.37 -6.35 -16.20
C ILE A 112 7.17 -7.55 -16.75
N ASN A 113 7.03 -7.86 -18.04
CA ASN A 113 7.72 -8.98 -18.67
C ASN A 113 9.24 -8.80 -18.73
N LYS A 114 9.73 -7.56 -19.00
CA LYS A 114 11.16 -7.25 -18.98
C LYS A 114 11.74 -7.34 -17.56
N GLY A 115 11.01 -6.91 -16.54
CA GLY A 115 11.43 -7.01 -15.14
C GLY A 115 11.54 -8.46 -14.64
N ASN A 116 10.67 -9.37 -15.13
CA ASN A 116 10.71 -10.78 -14.76
C ASN A 116 11.85 -11.55 -15.44
N ASN A 117 12.32 -11.11 -16.62
CA ASN A 117 13.40 -11.78 -17.36
C ASN A 117 14.82 -11.42 -16.86
N SER A 118 14.95 -10.52 -15.88
CA SER A 118 16.23 -10.20 -15.22
C SER A 118 16.58 -11.15 -14.06
N ASN A 119 15.67 -12.05 -13.66
CA ASN A 119 15.88 -13.03 -12.59
C ASN A 119 16.10 -14.47 -13.12
N THR A 120 16.75 -14.63 -14.26
CA THR A 120 17.26 -15.95 -14.70
C THR A 120 18.77 -15.90 -14.85
N SER A 121 19.46 -15.91 -13.71
CA SER A 121 20.82 -16.44 -13.61
C SER A 121 21.07 -16.95 -12.19
N GLY A 122 21.19 -18.27 -12.06
CA GLY A 122 21.79 -18.94 -10.91
C GLY A 122 20.88 -19.31 -9.74
N SER A 123 20.26 -20.50 -9.79
CA SER A 123 20.61 -21.57 -8.83
C SER A 123 19.99 -22.91 -9.24
N LYS A 124 20.86 -23.87 -9.54
CA LYS A 124 20.57 -25.30 -9.73
C LYS A 124 20.82 -26.03 -8.40
N GLY A 125 19.98 -27.02 -8.11
CA GLY A 125 20.19 -28.08 -7.10
C GLY A 125 19.40 -27.81 -5.81
N GLY A 126 18.69 -28.75 -5.21
CA GLY A 126 18.52 -30.19 -5.38
C GLY A 126 17.80 -30.72 -4.13
N ASN A 127 16.93 -31.71 -4.28
CA ASN A 127 16.06 -32.28 -3.24
C ASN A 127 16.80 -32.84 -2.01
N ASN A 128 16.19 -32.79 -0.81
CA ASN A 128 15.73 -33.99 -0.08
C ASN A 128 15.05 -33.71 1.27
N GLN A 129 14.03 -34.51 1.56
CA GLN A 129 13.31 -34.63 2.83
C GLN A 129 14.15 -35.35 3.92
N LYS A 130 13.85 -35.08 5.21
CA LYS A 130 13.33 -36.05 6.22
C LYS A 130 13.91 -35.92 7.64
N GLY A 131 13.00 -35.94 8.63
CA GLY A 131 13.21 -36.36 10.04
C GLY A 131 13.68 -35.27 11.02
N ALA A 132 13.40 -35.29 12.32
CA ALA A 132 12.51 -36.06 13.18
C ALA A 132 12.46 -35.36 14.56
N ASN A 133 11.31 -35.52 15.22
CA ASN A 133 10.93 -35.44 16.64
C ASN A 133 11.97 -35.10 17.75
N GLY A 134 11.52 -34.31 18.75
CA GLY A 134 12.17 -34.13 20.05
C GLY A 134 11.32 -33.33 21.06
N ASN A 135 10.65 -34.04 21.97
CA ASN A 135 9.79 -33.55 23.06
C ASN A 135 10.56 -32.75 24.14
N THR A 136 9.91 -31.80 24.82
CA THR A 136 9.51 -31.89 26.26
C THR A 136 9.00 -30.56 26.85
N ALA A 137 7.72 -30.59 27.24
CA ALA A 137 6.99 -30.01 28.37
C ALA A 137 7.43 -28.72 29.12
N ASN A 138 6.46 -27.79 29.16
CA ASN A 138 5.86 -27.09 30.31
C ASN A 138 6.67 -26.11 31.17
N ASN A 139 6.29 -24.82 31.09
CA ASN A 139 5.77 -24.11 32.26
C ASN A 139 4.70 -23.08 31.85
N LYS A 140 3.52 -23.21 32.46
CA LYS A 140 2.36 -22.33 32.29
C LYS A 140 2.50 -21.11 33.21
N VAL A 141 2.49 -19.92 32.62
CA VAL A 141 1.99 -18.70 33.27
C VAL A 141 0.88 -18.17 32.38
N ALA A 142 -0.29 -17.94 32.97
CA ALA A 142 -1.54 -17.68 32.26
C ALA A 142 -1.53 -16.31 31.55
N THR A 143 -1.73 -16.33 30.23
CA THR A 143 -1.91 -15.14 29.38
C THR A 143 -3.39 -15.04 28.95
N PRO A 144 -4.03 -13.85 28.96
CA PRO A 144 -5.40 -13.67 28.44
C PRO A 144 -5.47 -13.89 26.91
N PRO A 145 -6.68 -14.15 26.35
CA PRO A 145 -6.87 -14.99 25.18
C PRO A 145 -6.43 -14.36 23.85
N ASN A 146 -5.84 -15.22 23.02
CA ASN A 146 -5.49 -15.04 21.61
C ASN A 146 -6.44 -14.12 20.83
N GLN A 147 -5.88 -13.03 20.31
CA GLN A 147 -6.39 -12.34 19.12
C GLN A 147 -5.39 -12.59 17.97
N PRO A 148 -5.84 -12.90 16.74
CA PRO A 148 -4.97 -13.31 15.66
C PRO A 148 -4.22 -12.10 15.11
N THR A 149 -3.00 -11.84 15.56
CA THR A 149 -2.17 -10.74 15.02
C THR A 149 -1.25 -11.24 13.93
N SER A 150 -1.79 -11.61 12.77
CA SER A 150 -1.05 -11.61 11.50
C SER A 150 -1.22 -10.26 10.82
N VAL A 151 -0.84 -9.18 11.53
CA VAL A 151 -0.56 -7.91 10.84
C VAL A 151 0.75 -8.16 10.08
N ASN A 152 0.75 -8.03 8.76
CA ASN A 152 1.99 -8.07 7.98
C ASN A 152 2.81 -6.84 8.36
N ILE A 153 3.69 -6.99 9.36
CA ILE A 153 4.58 -5.95 9.85
C ILE A 153 5.60 -5.68 8.74
N PRO A 154 5.78 -4.43 8.30
CA PRO A 154 6.81 -4.12 7.32
C PRO A 154 8.20 -4.56 7.84
N LYS A 155 8.97 -5.27 7.00
CA LYS A 155 10.31 -5.74 7.37
C LYS A 155 11.16 -4.55 7.85
N GLY A 156 11.75 -4.66 9.05
CA GLY A 156 12.68 -3.67 9.60
C GLY A 156 12.19 -2.95 10.87
N PHE A 157 10.90 -3.04 11.22
CA PHE A 157 10.36 -2.43 12.44
C PHE A 157 9.72 -3.49 13.35
N SER A 158 9.96 -3.39 14.66
CA SER A 158 9.31 -4.24 15.65
C SER A 158 7.91 -3.73 15.99
N GLN A 159 7.07 -4.58 16.60
CA GLN A 159 5.80 -4.13 17.17
C GLN A 159 5.98 -3.03 18.22
N ASN A 160 7.11 -3.03 18.93
CA ASN A 160 7.44 -2.00 19.88
C ASN A 160 7.72 -0.66 19.18
N ASP A 161 8.45 -0.67 18.07
CA ASP A 161 8.72 0.53 17.28
C ASP A 161 7.41 1.15 16.76
N ILE A 162 6.53 0.32 16.20
CA ILE A 162 5.22 0.76 15.71
C ILE A 162 4.39 1.38 16.84
N ARG A 163 4.40 0.76 18.03
CA ARG A 163 3.70 1.29 19.20
C ARG A 163 4.25 2.66 19.63
N LEU A 164 5.58 2.78 19.75
CA LEU A 164 6.24 4.03 20.12
C LEU A 164 5.93 5.13 19.11
N MET A 165 6.09 4.85 17.81
CA MET A 165 5.77 5.80 16.74
C MET A 165 4.30 6.22 16.79
N ALA A 166 3.38 5.28 16.98
CA ALA A 166 1.95 5.60 16.96
C ALA A 166 1.54 6.49 18.14
N ASN A 167 2.12 6.27 19.32
CA ASN A 167 1.88 7.12 20.48
C ASN A 167 2.51 8.51 20.31
N ALA A 168 3.73 8.58 19.74
CA ALA A 168 4.37 9.85 19.39
C ALA A 168 3.53 10.64 18.37
N VAL A 169 3.17 10.02 17.25
CA VAL A 169 2.31 10.61 16.21
C VAL A 169 1.00 11.11 16.79
N TYR A 170 0.35 10.31 17.65
CA TYR A 170 -0.89 10.72 18.28
C TYR A 170 -0.73 11.97 19.16
N GLY A 171 0.32 12.06 19.97
CA GLY A 171 0.58 13.25 20.79
C GLY A 171 0.77 14.52 19.94
N GLU A 172 1.47 14.39 18.82
CA GLU A 172 1.83 15.52 17.96
C GLU A 172 0.72 15.95 17.01
N SER A 173 -0.17 15.03 16.61
CA SER A 173 -1.11 15.27 15.50
C SER A 173 -2.55 14.87 15.81
N ARG A 174 -2.91 14.73 17.09
CA ARG A 174 -4.30 14.49 17.49
C ARG A 174 -5.22 15.60 16.96
N GLY A 175 -6.24 15.19 16.20
CA GLY A 175 -7.22 16.11 15.61
C GLY A 175 -6.76 16.77 14.29
N GLU A 176 -5.56 16.45 13.81
CA GLU A 176 -5.10 16.84 12.48
C GLU A 176 -5.70 15.92 11.40
N PRO A 177 -5.77 16.37 10.12
CA PRO A 177 -6.13 15.49 9.00
C PRO A 177 -5.22 14.26 8.97
N PHE A 178 -5.72 13.15 8.40
CA PHE A 178 -4.97 11.89 8.36
C PHE A 178 -3.60 12.05 7.69
N GLU A 179 -3.52 12.82 6.61
CA GLU A 179 -2.27 13.19 5.94
C GLU A 179 -1.27 13.86 6.91
N GLY A 180 -1.74 14.71 7.83
CA GLY A 180 -0.90 15.34 8.86
C GLY A 180 -0.36 14.35 9.89
N GLN A 181 -1.11 13.27 10.18
CA GLN A 181 -0.63 12.19 11.05
C GLN A 181 0.44 11.35 10.34
N VAL A 182 0.23 11.04 9.05
CA VAL A 182 1.23 10.36 8.21
C VAL A 182 2.49 11.22 8.08
N ALA A 183 2.32 12.54 7.94
CA ALA A 183 3.42 13.49 7.85
C ALA A 183 4.35 13.46 9.08
N VAL A 184 3.79 13.43 10.30
CA VAL A 184 4.61 13.28 11.51
C VAL A 184 5.32 11.93 11.55
N ALA A 185 4.63 10.85 11.15
CA ALA A 185 5.23 9.52 11.08
C ALA A 185 6.40 9.47 10.07
N ALA A 186 6.24 10.10 8.91
CA ALA A 186 7.28 10.21 7.88
C ALA A 186 8.49 10.98 8.40
N VAL A 187 8.30 12.09 9.12
CA VAL A 187 9.40 12.83 9.76
C VAL A 187 10.19 11.95 10.74
N ILE A 188 9.52 11.08 11.51
CA ILE A 188 10.23 10.12 12.39
C ILE A 188 11.13 9.20 11.54
N LEU A 189 10.63 8.66 10.43
CA LEU A 189 11.39 7.79 9.55
C LEU A 189 12.54 8.52 8.84
N ASN A 190 12.32 9.76 8.40
CA ASN A 190 13.32 10.60 7.77
C ASN A 190 14.46 10.91 8.75
N ARG A 191 14.14 11.15 10.03
CA ARG A 191 15.15 11.26 11.09
C ARG A 191 15.93 9.97 11.27
N VAL A 192 15.27 8.81 11.35
CA VAL A 192 15.97 7.51 11.46
C VAL A 192 16.95 7.27 10.30
N GLN A 193 16.63 7.77 9.10
CA GLN A 193 17.48 7.64 7.91
C GLN A 193 18.58 8.72 7.82
N SER A 194 18.44 9.84 8.53
CA SER A 194 19.36 10.97 8.48
C SER A 194 20.53 10.80 9.43
N SER A 195 21.74 11.08 8.94
CA SER A 195 22.97 11.06 9.76
C SER A 195 22.99 12.14 10.86
N ALA A 196 22.10 13.12 10.81
CA ALA A 196 21.97 14.17 11.82
C ALA A 196 21.19 13.71 13.08
N PHE A 197 20.62 12.52 13.06
CA PHE A 197 19.76 11.99 14.11
C PHE A 197 20.16 10.55 14.49
N PRO A 198 19.69 10.03 15.63
CA PRO A 198 19.84 8.63 15.96
C PRO A 198 19.23 7.73 14.88
N ASN A 199 19.89 6.61 14.58
CA ASN A 199 19.49 5.67 13.52
C ASN A 199 18.50 4.59 13.99
N THR A 200 17.76 4.84 15.06
CA THR A 200 16.71 3.92 15.57
C THR A 200 15.46 4.70 15.95
N VAL A 201 14.29 4.08 15.82
CA VAL A 201 13.00 4.68 16.19
C VAL A 201 13.00 5.16 17.64
N SER A 202 13.43 4.28 18.56
CA SER A 202 13.59 4.62 19.98
C SER A 202 14.52 5.82 20.16
N GLY A 203 15.68 5.80 19.51
CA GLY A 203 16.65 6.90 19.59
C GLY A 203 16.07 8.24 19.16
N VAL A 204 15.31 8.29 18.06
CA VAL A 204 14.64 9.50 17.57
C VAL A 204 13.53 9.96 18.52
N ILE A 205 12.67 9.03 18.96
CA ILE A 205 11.50 9.37 19.78
C ILE A 205 11.91 9.88 21.16
N PHE A 206 12.96 9.31 21.77
CA PHE A 206 13.40 9.68 23.11
C PHE A 206 14.44 10.81 23.14
N GLN A 207 14.71 11.49 22.01
CA GLN A 207 15.50 12.71 22.06
C GLN A 207 14.82 13.76 22.96
N PRO A 208 15.56 14.43 23.87
CA PRO A 208 14.97 15.40 24.79
C PRO A 208 14.17 16.49 24.05
N GLY A 209 12.89 16.62 24.38
CA GLY A 209 11.99 17.63 23.81
C GLY A 209 11.51 17.37 22.38
N ALA A 210 11.80 16.22 21.78
CA ALA A 210 11.41 15.93 20.39
C ALA A 210 9.92 15.60 20.22
N PHE A 211 9.30 14.95 21.22
CA PHE A 211 7.90 14.52 21.20
C PHE A 211 7.22 14.73 22.55
N THR A 212 6.08 15.41 22.55
CA THR A 212 5.28 15.72 23.75
C THR A 212 4.81 14.45 24.47
N ALA A 213 4.45 13.40 23.73
CA ALA A 213 3.98 12.12 24.27
C ALA A 213 4.98 11.43 25.21
N VAL A 214 6.28 11.72 25.09
CA VAL A 214 7.31 11.21 26.01
C VAL A 214 7.24 11.95 27.35
N ALA A 215 7.20 13.28 27.31
CA ALA A 215 7.12 14.12 28.51
C ALA A 215 5.80 13.90 29.27
N ASP A 216 4.70 13.69 28.54
CA ASP A 216 3.36 13.49 29.11
C ASP A 216 3.12 12.04 29.59
N GLY A 217 4.13 11.16 29.50
CA GLY A 217 4.04 9.75 29.91
C GLY A 217 3.10 8.89 29.06
N GLN A 218 2.65 9.38 27.90
CA GLN A 218 1.69 8.69 27.03
C GLN A 218 2.35 7.65 26.11
N ILE A 219 3.67 7.61 26.06
CA ILE A 219 4.43 6.82 25.07
C ILE A 219 4.26 5.29 25.20
N TYR A 220 3.83 4.78 26.37
CA TYR A 220 3.64 3.34 26.61
C TYR A 220 2.18 2.87 26.59
N LEU A 221 1.24 3.76 26.28
CA LEU A 221 -0.18 3.43 26.23
C LEU A 221 -0.55 2.59 24.99
N THR A 222 -1.79 2.09 24.99
CA THR A 222 -2.37 1.45 23.80
C THR A 222 -2.51 2.49 22.68
N PRO A 223 -1.91 2.26 21.49
CA PRO A 223 -1.97 3.22 20.40
C PRO A 223 -3.37 3.51 19.91
N ASN A 224 -3.60 4.77 19.56
CA ASN A 224 -4.77 5.14 18.77
C ASN A 224 -4.71 4.44 17.40
N ASP A 225 -5.82 3.84 16.98
CA ASP A 225 -5.88 3.07 15.73
C ASP A 225 -5.58 3.90 14.48
N THR A 226 -5.98 5.19 14.46
CA THR A 226 -5.71 6.08 13.34
C THR A 226 -4.23 6.45 13.28
N ALA A 227 -3.62 6.79 14.41
CA ALA A 227 -2.17 7.07 14.46
C ALA A 227 -1.33 5.84 14.10
N ARG A 228 -1.74 4.65 14.56
CA ARG A 228 -1.10 3.38 14.16
C ARG A 228 -1.18 3.16 12.66
N LYS A 229 -2.34 3.41 12.03
CA LYS A 229 -2.47 3.32 10.57
C LYS A 229 -1.53 4.30 9.86
N ALA A 230 -1.48 5.56 10.32
CA ALA A 230 -0.59 6.56 9.75
C ALA A 230 0.90 6.16 9.82
N VAL A 231 1.32 5.52 10.92
CA VAL A 231 2.67 4.95 11.06
C VAL A 231 2.94 3.86 10.03
N ILE A 232 2.01 2.92 9.87
CA ILE A 232 2.14 1.85 8.87
C ILE A 232 2.23 2.42 7.46
N ASP A 233 1.55 3.52 7.18
CA ASP A 233 1.56 4.17 5.86
C ASP A 233 2.89 4.83 5.56
N ALA A 234 3.44 5.54 6.53
CA ALA A 234 4.78 6.10 6.43
C ALA A 234 5.83 4.99 6.22
N ILE A 235 5.72 3.88 6.98
CA ILE A 235 6.65 2.74 6.84
C ILE A 235 6.51 2.08 5.45
N ASN A 236 5.30 2.06 4.87
CA ASN A 236 5.07 1.57 3.51
C ASN A 236 5.52 2.55 2.41
N GLY A 237 6.11 3.69 2.77
CA GLY A 237 6.75 4.64 1.87
C GLY A 237 5.92 5.88 1.54
N TRP A 238 4.80 6.12 2.23
CA TRP A 238 4.08 7.38 2.05
C TRP A 238 4.71 8.50 2.89
N ASP A 239 5.42 9.41 2.23
CA ASP A 239 5.90 10.66 2.81
C ASP A 239 5.23 11.88 2.15
N PRO A 240 4.21 12.50 2.77
CA PRO A 240 3.59 13.71 2.23
C PRO A 240 4.43 14.97 2.44
N THR A 241 5.55 14.89 3.17
CA THR A 241 6.34 16.04 3.64
C THR A 241 7.51 16.41 2.73
N ASP A 242 7.76 15.63 1.68
CA ASP A 242 8.93 15.74 0.80
C ASP A 242 10.26 15.67 1.57
N ASN A 243 10.43 14.63 2.40
CA ASN A 243 11.64 14.37 3.18
C ASN A 243 11.94 15.45 4.25
N ALA A 244 10.89 15.94 4.91
CA ALA A 244 11.05 16.89 6.01
C ALA A 244 11.72 16.24 7.23
N LEU A 245 12.52 17.02 7.96
CA LEU A 245 13.17 16.61 9.22
C LEU A 245 12.57 17.33 10.44
N TYR A 246 11.88 18.43 10.20
CA TYR A 246 11.27 19.26 11.23
C TYR A 246 9.85 19.67 10.85
N TYR A 247 9.07 20.03 11.86
CA TYR A 247 7.78 20.66 11.69
C TYR A 247 7.49 21.58 12.87
N PHE A 248 6.58 22.54 12.67
CA PHE A 248 6.11 23.40 13.75
C PHE A 248 4.72 23.95 13.48
N ASN A 249 4.01 24.30 14.55
CA ASN A 249 2.76 25.04 14.45
C ASN A 249 3.08 26.55 14.46
N PRO A 250 2.84 27.29 13.35
CA PRO A 250 3.16 28.72 13.27
C PRO A 250 2.34 29.57 14.23
N ALA A 251 1.23 29.06 14.77
CA ALA A 251 0.43 29.77 15.76
C ALA A 251 1.04 29.74 17.18
N THR A 252 1.93 28.79 17.48
CA THR A 252 2.49 28.60 18.83
C THR A 252 4.02 28.56 18.87
N ALA A 253 4.69 28.43 17.72
CA ALA A 253 6.14 28.32 17.67
C ALA A 253 6.83 29.66 17.97
N THR A 254 7.65 29.67 19.02
CA THR A 254 8.40 30.86 19.48
C THR A 254 9.89 30.81 19.15
N SER A 255 10.44 29.66 18.76
CA SER A 255 11.87 29.50 18.50
C SER A 255 12.30 30.20 17.20
N PRO A 256 13.21 31.20 17.21
CA PRO A 256 13.68 31.83 15.98
C PRO A 256 14.39 30.86 15.02
N TRP A 257 15.01 29.81 15.58
CA TRP A 257 15.70 28.79 14.82
C TRP A 257 14.76 27.95 13.95
N ILE A 258 13.54 27.63 14.41
CA ILE A 258 12.63 26.83 13.59
C ILE A 258 12.09 27.63 12.39
N TRP A 259 11.93 28.95 12.58
CA TRP A 259 11.50 29.88 11.53
C TRP A 259 12.57 30.12 10.46
N SER A 260 13.85 29.88 10.76
CA SER A 260 14.93 30.00 9.78
C SER A 260 15.12 28.76 8.90
N ARG A 261 14.44 27.64 9.20
CA ARG A 261 14.51 26.42 8.38
C ARG A 261 13.80 26.61 7.04
N PRO A 262 14.33 26.06 5.93
CA PRO A 262 13.64 26.09 4.64
C PRO A 262 12.27 25.39 4.72
N GLN A 263 11.20 26.16 4.53
CA GLN A 263 9.83 25.67 4.61
C GLN A 263 9.43 24.98 3.31
N ILE A 264 8.83 23.79 3.42
CA ILE A 264 8.42 22.96 2.28
C ILE A 264 6.94 23.21 2.00
N LYS A 265 6.06 22.85 2.95
CA LYS A 265 4.61 22.98 2.82
C LYS A 265 3.93 22.97 4.19
N ARG A 266 2.63 23.26 4.18
CA ARG A 266 1.76 23.18 5.36
C ARG A 266 0.72 22.07 5.20
N ILE A 267 0.60 21.19 6.18
CA ILE A 267 -0.45 20.17 6.27
C ILE A 267 -1.14 20.35 7.62
N GLY A 268 -2.43 20.69 7.59
CA GLY A 268 -3.18 21.07 8.79
C GLY A 268 -2.55 22.28 9.50
N LYS A 269 -2.24 22.13 10.79
CA LYS A 269 -1.60 23.17 11.61
C LYS A 269 -0.08 23.18 11.50
N HIS A 270 0.55 22.20 10.87
CA HIS A 270 2.01 22.09 10.84
C HIS A 270 2.60 22.57 9.52
N ILE A 271 3.64 23.40 9.62
CA ILE A 271 4.58 23.67 8.53
C ILE A 271 5.72 22.67 8.66
N PHE A 272 6.06 21.99 7.56
CA PHE A 272 7.14 21.01 7.46
C PHE A 272 8.37 21.63 6.79
N CYS A 273 9.57 21.29 7.27
CA CYS A 273 10.82 21.90 6.83
C CYS A 273 12.01 20.93 6.85
N HIS A 274 13.03 21.24 6.05
CA HIS A 274 14.33 20.56 6.06
C HIS A 274 15.19 20.97 7.24
#